data_AF-A0A8D0ERL9-F1
#
_entry.id   AF-A0A8D0ERL9-F1
#
_cell.length_a   1.000
_cell.length_b   1.000
_cell.length_c   1.000
_cell.angle_alpha   90.00
_cell.angle_beta   90.00
_cell.angle_gamma   90.00
#
_symmetry.space_group_name_H-M   'P 1'
#
loop_
_entity.id
_entity.type
_entity.pdbx_description
1 polymer ?
#
loop_
_entity_poly.entity_id
_entity_poly.type
_entity_poly.pdbx_seq_one_letter_code
_entity_poly.pdbx_strand_id
1 'polypeptide(L)'
;MEADGALDPAALERELRAAVAADERRERENEAKLRAVRQRVPSYEEFRNIVLASHLKPLEKKDKMGKRKNVLWNPCAVHAKAPQASDVEMPQ
;
A
#
# COMPACT_ATOMS: atom_id res chain seq x y z
N MET A 1 12.86 -22.69 51.29
CA MET A 1 13.08 -23.05 49.86
C MET A 1 11.73 -22.77 49.21
N GLU A 2 11.52 -21.52 48.80
CA GLU A 2 10.17 -20.96 48.54
C GLU A 2 9.98 -20.80 47.02
N ALA A 3 9.09 -21.63 46.46
CA ALA A 3 8.33 -21.46 45.21
C ALA A 3 9.01 -20.82 43.97
N ASP A 4 10.19 -21.31 43.58
CA ASP A 4 10.93 -20.86 42.38
C ASP A 4 10.37 -21.45 41.05
N GLY A 5 9.04 -21.53 40.88
CA GLY A 5 8.47 -22.23 39.71
C GLY A 5 6.97 -22.12 39.43
N ALA A 6 6.22 -21.29 40.16
CA ALA A 6 4.83 -21.05 39.81
C ALA A 6 4.76 -20.05 38.64
N LEU A 7 4.86 -20.54 37.41
CA LEU A 7 4.59 -19.75 36.20
C LEU A 7 3.13 -19.28 36.25
N ASP A 8 2.90 -17.97 36.31
CA ASP A 8 1.57 -17.40 36.15
C ASP A 8 1.07 -17.70 34.71
N PRO A 9 0.00 -18.51 34.55
CA PRO A 9 -0.50 -18.87 33.23
C PRO A 9 -0.90 -17.65 32.39
N ALA A 10 -1.38 -16.57 33.04
CA ALA A 10 -1.78 -15.36 32.35
C ALA A 10 -0.57 -14.58 31.81
N ALA A 11 0.54 -14.54 32.56
CA ALA A 11 1.79 -13.94 32.10
C ALA A 11 2.36 -14.69 30.90
N LEU A 12 2.33 -16.03 30.93
CA LEU A 12 2.81 -16.88 29.85
C LEU A 12 1.96 -16.73 28.58
N GLU A 13 0.63 -16.66 28.72
CA GLU A 13 -0.28 -16.44 27.59
C GLU A 13 -0.04 -15.08 26.92
N ARG A 14 0.22 -14.02 27.71
CA ARG A 14 0.54 -12.70 27.18
C ARG A 14 1.86 -12.71 26.41
N GLU A 15 2.88 -13.37 26.94
CA GLU A 15 4.17 -13.53 26.26
C GLU A 15 4.01 -14.28 24.94
N LEU A 16 3.27 -15.40 24.95
CA LEU A 16 2.96 -16.17 23.75
C LEU A 16 2.28 -15.31 22.68
N ARG A 17 1.24 -14.55 23.06
CA ARG A 17 0.53 -13.65 22.14
C ARG A 17 1.46 -12.58 21.56
N ALA A 18 2.36 -12.02 22.38
CA ALA A 18 3.33 -11.04 21.94
C ALA A 18 4.35 -11.64 20.95
N ALA A 19 4.82 -12.86 21.21
CA ALA A 19 5.73 -13.59 20.32
C ALA A 19 5.07 -13.89 18.97
N VAL A 20 3.85 -14.43 18.98
CA VAL A 20 3.06 -14.70 17.76
C VAL A 20 2.86 -13.42 16.95
N ALA A 21 2.43 -12.33 17.59
CA ALA A 21 2.25 -11.06 16.89
C ALA A 21 3.56 -10.50 16.30
N ALA A 22 4.70 -10.74 16.96
CA ALA A 22 6.01 -10.37 16.45
C ALA A 22 6.42 -11.20 15.24
N ASP A 23 6.17 -12.50 15.25
CA ASP A 23 6.43 -13.40 14.14
C ASP A 23 5.58 -13.06 12.92
N GLU A 24 4.28 -12.83 13.11
CA GLU A 24 3.40 -12.39 12.03
C GLU A 24 3.86 -11.06 11.40
N ARG A 25 4.34 -10.12 12.22
CA ARG A 25 4.92 -8.86 11.69
C ARG A 25 6.17 -9.15 10.86
N ARG A 26 7.06 -10.01 11.36
CA ARG A 26 8.28 -10.41 10.65
C ARG A 26 7.99 -11.09 9.33
N GLU A 27 6.96 -11.93 9.27
CA GLU A 27 6.50 -12.57 8.05
C GLU A 27 6.02 -11.55 7.02
N ARG A 28 5.15 -10.60 7.41
CA ARG A 28 4.68 -9.53 6.51
C ARG A 28 5.82 -8.68 5.96
N GLU A 29 6.76 -8.29 6.81
CA GLU A 29 7.94 -7.53 6.38
C GLU A 29 8.82 -8.35 5.42
N ASN A 30 9.02 -9.64 5.70
CA ASN A 30 9.81 -10.52 4.84
C ASN A 30 9.15 -10.75 3.49
N GLU A 31 7.83 -10.93 3.46
CA GLU A 31 7.07 -10.99 2.21
C GLU A 31 7.26 -9.72 1.38
N ALA A 32 7.17 -8.54 2.01
CA ALA A 32 7.41 -7.26 1.34
C ALA A 32 8.85 -7.14 0.81
N LYS A 33 9.86 -7.61 1.57
CA LYS A 33 11.26 -7.68 1.12
C LYS A 33 11.41 -8.56 -0.12
N LEU A 34 10.87 -9.78 -0.07
CA LEU A 34 10.90 -10.72 -1.19
C LEU A 34 10.15 -10.17 -2.41
N ARG A 35 9.02 -9.49 -2.21
CA ARG A 35 8.27 -8.81 -3.27
C ARG A 35 9.10 -7.71 -3.93
N ALA A 36 9.74 -6.83 -3.16
CA ALA A 36 10.58 -5.76 -3.69
C ALA A 36 11.77 -6.32 -4.48
N VAL A 37 12.41 -7.39 -3.98
CA VAL A 37 13.49 -8.08 -4.71
C VAL A 37 12.99 -8.68 -6.02
N ARG A 38 11.84 -9.36 -6.01
CA ARG A 38 11.21 -9.91 -7.23
C ARG A 38 10.87 -8.83 -8.25
N GLN A 39 10.44 -7.66 -7.79
CA GLN A 39 10.13 -6.49 -8.63
C GLN A 39 11.38 -5.76 -9.16
N ARG A 40 12.59 -6.13 -8.69
CA ARG A 40 13.88 -5.51 -9.07
C ARG A 40 13.87 -3.99 -8.90
N VAL A 41 13.41 -3.54 -7.74
CA VAL A 41 13.31 -2.12 -7.39
C VAL A 41 14.70 -1.44 -7.51
N PRO A 42 14.81 -0.30 -8.22
CA PRO A 42 16.09 0.32 -8.58
C PRO A 42 16.80 1.04 -7.43
N SER A 43 16.08 1.47 -6.39
CA SER A 43 16.64 2.25 -5.27
C SER A 43 16.36 1.61 -3.91
N TYR A 44 17.28 1.81 -2.97
CA TYR A 44 17.07 1.37 -1.59
C TYR A 44 15.91 2.11 -0.92
N GLU A 45 15.68 3.38 -1.28
CA GLU A 45 14.57 4.16 -0.73
C GLU A 45 13.22 3.55 -1.11
N GLU A 46 13.04 3.15 -2.37
CA GLU A 46 11.82 2.46 -2.81
C GLU A 46 11.67 1.09 -2.14
N PHE A 47 12.76 0.34 -1.98
CA PHE A 47 12.75 -0.91 -1.23
C PHE A 47 12.29 -0.69 0.21
N ARG A 48 12.87 0.31 0.90
CA ARG A 48 12.53 0.66 2.27
C ARG A 48 11.06 1.07 2.40
N ASN A 49 10.57 1.89 1.47
CA ASN A 49 9.18 2.33 1.44
C ASN A 49 8.21 1.14 1.29
N ILE A 50 8.54 0.17 0.44
CA ILE A 50 7.75 -1.06 0.29
C ILE A 50 7.68 -1.86 1.59
N VAL A 51 8.81 -2.03 2.29
CA VAL A 51 8.87 -2.81 3.54
C VAL A 51 8.13 -2.10 4.68
N LEU A 52 8.30 -0.78 4.81
CA LEU A 52 7.57 0.02 5.81
C LEU A 52 6.06 -0.03 5.57
N ALA A 53 5.62 -0.06 4.31
CA ALA A 53 4.23 -0.18 3.91
C ALA A 53 3.68 -1.63 3.94
N SER A 54 4.41 -2.61 4.50
CA SER A 54 3.99 -4.03 4.55
C SER A 54 2.68 -4.28 5.31
N HIS A 55 2.34 -3.40 6.24
CA HIS A 55 1.10 -3.47 7.02
C HIS A 55 -0.14 -2.98 6.24
N LEU A 56 0.04 -2.37 5.06
CA LEU A 56 -1.07 -1.88 4.24
C LEU A 56 -1.73 -3.04 3.49
N LYS A 57 -3.07 -3.11 3.59
CA LYS A 57 -3.87 -4.08 2.83
C LYS A 57 -4.09 -3.57 1.39
N PRO A 58 -4.05 -4.46 0.38
CA PRO A 58 -4.46 -4.08 -0.98
C PRO A 58 -5.89 -3.54 -0.98
N LEU A 59 -6.12 -2.46 -1.72
CA LEU A 59 -7.45 -1.86 -1.84
C LEU A 59 -8.45 -2.85 -2.46
N GLU A 60 -9.56 -3.07 -1.76
CA GLU A 60 -10.66 -3.90 -2.25
C GLU A 60 -11.47 -3.17 -3.32
N LYS A 61 -12.25 -3.93 -4.12
CA LYS A 61 -13.13 -3.33 -5.14
C LYS A 61 -14.16 -2.35 -4.54
N LYS A 62 -14.49 -2.51 -3.26
CA LYS A 62 -15.39 -1.63 -2.50
C LYS A 62 -14.70 -0.31 -2.12
N ASP A 63 -13.40 -0.34 -1.86
CA ASP A 63 -12.59 0.84 -1.57
C ASP A 63 -12.34 1.67 -2.83
N LYS A 64 -12.34 1.01 -3.99
CA LYS A 64 -11.93 1.58 -5.27
C LYS A 64 -12.84 2.67 -5.82
N MET A 65 -14.01 2.98 -5.26
CA MET A 65 -14.78 4.17 -5.62
C MET A 65 -16.12 4.28 -4.86
N GLY A 66 -16.36 5.41 -4.19
CA GLY A 66 -17.71 5.98 -4.15
C GLY A 66 -18.19 6.25 -5.58
N LYS A 67 -19.51 6.27 -5.80
CA LYS A 67 -20.16 6.44 -7.13
C LYS A 67 -19.29 7.32 -8.03
N ARG A 68 -18.78 6.77 -9.15
CA ARG A 68 -18.13 7.53 -10.22
C ARG A 68 -19.09 8.62 -10.66
N LYS A 69 -19.08 9.75 -9.95
CA LYS A 69 -19.68 10.96 -10.46
C LYS A 69 -18.83 11.26 -11.69
N ASN A 70 -19.47 11.39 -12.84
CA ASN A 70 -18.85 11.95 -14.05
C ASN A 70 -18.46 13.41 -13.74
N VAL A 71 -17.51 13.60 -12.83
CA VAL A 71 -16.90 14.89 -12.57
C VAL A 71 -15.90 15.01 -13.69
N LEU A 72 -16.16 15.92 -14.62
CA LEU A 72 -15.10 16.38 -15.52
C LEU A 72 -13.95 16.83 -14.63
N TRP A 73 -12.83 16.12 -14.72
CA TRP A 73 -11.58 16.45 -14.00
C TRP A 73 -11.14 17.90 -14.26
N ASN A 74 -11.64 18.50 -15.34
CA ASN A 74 -11.42 19.88 -15.70
C ASN A 74 -12.74 20.62 -16.02
N PRO A 75 -13.24 21.49 -15.13
CA PRO A 75 -14.40 22.34 -15.39
C PRO A 75 -14.14 23.42 -16.46
N CYS A 76 -12.88 23.75 -16.75
CA CYS A 76 -12.55 24.73 -17.78
C CYS A 76 -12.60 24.14 -19.20
N ALA A 77 -12.57 22.80 -19.33
CA ALA A 77 -12.62 22.12 -20.62
C ALA A 77 -14.00 22.19 -21.29
N VAL A 78 -15.09 22.45 -20.54
CA VAL A 78 -16.45 22.49 -21.11
C VAL A 78 -16.73 23.74 -21.93
N HIS A 79 -15.94 24.80 -21.74
CA HIS A 79 -16.15 26.08 -22.42
C HIS A 79 -15.27 26.28 -23.66
N ALA A 80 -14.34 25.38 -23.93
CA ALA A 80 -13.53 25.40 -25.15
C ALA A 80 -14.30 24.77 -26.31
N LYS A 81 -15.29 25.48 -26.86
CA LYS A 81 -15.63 25.27 -28.28
C LYS A 81 -14.42 25.75 -29.07
N ALA A 82 -13.57 24.81 -29.49
CA ALA A 82 -12.55 25.10 -30.47
C ALA A 82 -13.23 25.68 -31.73
N PRO A 83 -12.84 26.85 -32.24
CA PRO A 83 -13.16 27.19 -33.62
C PRO A 83 -12.54 26.09 -34.49
N GLN A 84 -13.35 25.54 -35.40
CA GLN A 84 -12.89 24.58 -36.41
C GLN A 84 -11.65 25.17 -37.07
N ALA A 85 -10.50 24.53 -36.88
CA ALA A 85 -9.28 24.89 -37.58
C ALA A 85 -9.52 24.55 -39.05
N SER A 86 -9.92 25.56 -39.82
CA SER A 86 -9.93 25.52 -41.27
C SER A 86 -8.54 25.11 -41.76
N ASP A 87 -8.51 24.16 -42.69
CA ASP A 87 -7.34 23.60 -43.35
C ASP A 87 -6.24 24.65 -43.59
N VAL A 88 -5.14 24.53 -42.85
CA VAL A 88 -3.90 25.22 -43.20
C VAL A 88 -3.07 24.20 -43.97
N GLU A 89 -3.17 24.29 -45.30
CA GLU A 89 -2.31 23.63 -46.28
C GLU A 89 -0.84 23.96 -45.95
N MET A 90 -0.05 22.94 -45.61
CA MET A 90 1.40 23.09 -45.45
C MET A 90 2.06 23.02 -46.83
N PRO A 91 2.88 24.01 -47.23
CA PRO A 91 3.70 23.88 -48.44
C PRO A 91 4.84 22.88 -48.19
N GLN A 92 5.21 22.21 -49.29
CA GLN A 92 6.17 21.09 -49.36
C GLN A 92 7.58 21.39 -48.86
#